data_AF-A0A5B6V5H3-F1
#
_entry.id   AF-A0A5B6V5H3-F1
#
_cell.length_a   1.000
_cell.length_b   1.000
_cell.length_c   1.000
_cell.angle_alpha   90.00
_cell.angle_beta   90.00
_cell.angle_gamma   90.00
#
_symmetry.space_group_name_H-M   'P 1'
#
loop_
_entity.id
_entity.type
_entity.pdbx_description
1 polymer ?
#
loop_
_entity_poly.entity_id
_entity_poly.type
_entity_poly.pdbx_seq_one_letter_code
_entity_poly.pdbx_strand_id
1 'polypeptide(L)'
;MLMQMADLMGKVKSIVITGQCIGGTTASLSALFLLCHLLSLSVYPPMSVLCITFGSPLLGNEALHRSIRRQRWGENFCHVVSKHDIMPRLLLAEIVNHIPHIQALLQFWHCYMASPHLPVAGLSSQVSNDLKHILFHSVLKDLELLTQADDPSESLFWPFGSYVFCCQEGAICVENVASVMKMMHLMMATGSPNQSIEDHLKYGDYVAKVSRQFLQARNFEEGIPDSSYEAGVALALQSSHLTDKEPVVVMAKECLQMAQHSDKPNLNAANLAIKLSKIVPYRAEIEWYKACCDEADDQMGYYDSFKLTGASRREGRVNINRHRLAQFWNSVIHMLESNKLPHDFDRRGKWVNASHFYKLLVEPLDIADYYRTGMHRERGHYIEHGRERRYEVFDKWWREKSVPEEENKRSKFASLTQDSCFWARVEEAKEWLDNVRSERDATKRQQLWHKIDNFEAYARQLINNKEVSKDVLAKNSSFSRWMEEWKEMKSQVQQITPLFPGFVDGKVVP
;
A
#
# COMPACT_ATOMS: atom_id res chain seq x y z
N MET A 1 -2.90 -19.81 -16.09
CA MET A 1 -3.07 -18.44 -15.59
C MET A 1 -1.77 -17.65 -15.60
N LEU A 2 -0.72 -18.01 -14.83
CA LEU A 2 0.53 -17.23 -14.77
C LEU A 2 1.22 -17.00 -16.13
N MET A 3 1.36 -18.06 -16.93
CA MET A 3 1.94 -17.97 -18.29
C MET A 3 1.14 -17.02 -19.20
N GLN A 4 -0.19 -17.13 -19.17
CA GLN A 4 -1.08 -16.26 -19.95
C GLN A 4 -1.07 -14.81 -19.44
N MET A 5 -0.92 -14.60 -18.13
CA MET A 5 -0.80 -13.25 -17.55
C MET A 5 0.52 -12.60 -17.97
N ALA A 6 1.64 -13.33 -17.90
CA ALA A 6 2.93 -12.84 -18.38
C ALA A 6 2.88 -12.47 -19.87
N ASP A 7 2.19 -13.27 -20.70
CA ASP A 7 2.00 -12.98 -22.12
C ASP A 7 1.18 -11.71 -22.40
N LEU A 8 0.30 -11.31 -21.47
CA LEU A 8 -0.53 -10.10 -21.57
C LEU A 8 0.19 -8.85 -21.07
N MET A 9 1.20 -9.01 -20.20
CA MET A 9 1.96 -7.89 -19.65
C MET A 9 2.64 -7.08 -20.76
N GLY A 10 2.39 -5.77 -20.79
CA GLY A 10 2.89 -4.86 -21.82
C GLY A 10 2.09 -4.85 -23.13
N LYS A 11 1.16 -5.79 -23.35
CA LYS A 11 0.29 -5.82 -24.54
C LYS A 11 -1.08 -5.19 -24.30
N VAL A 12 -1.56 -5.19 -23.06
CA VAL A 12 -2.89 -4.66 -22.69
C VAL A 12 -2.79 -3.53 -21.67
N LYS A 13 -3.74 -2.59 -21.75
CA LYS A 13 -3.84 -1.46 -20.83
C LYS A 13 -4.58 -1.79 -19.52
N SER A 14 -5.45 -2.80 -19.58
CA SER A 14 -6.27 -3.22 -18.45
C SER A 14 -6.57 -4.72 -18.50
N ILE A 15 -6.67 -5.36 -17.34
CA ILE A 15 -7.13 -6.73 -17.17
C ILE A 15 -8.33 -6.71 -16.22
N VAL A 16 -9.41 -7.35 -16.66
CA VAL A 16 -10.57 -7.63 -15.81
C VAL A 16 -10.54 -9.11 -15.44
N ILE A 17 -10.59 -9.41 -14.15
CA ILE A 17 -10.70 -10.76 -13.61
C ILE A 17 -12.08 -10.88 -12.98
N THR A 18 -12.80 -11.96 -13.28
CA THR A 18 -14.16 -12.13 -12.77
C THR A 18 -14.43 -13.58 -12.42
N GLY A 19 -15.47 -13.79 -11.62
CA GLY A 19 -15.98 -15.10 -11.27
C GLY A 19 -17.24 -15.00 -10.44
N GLN A 20 -18.01 -16.09 -10.42
CA GLN A 20 -19.19 -16.24 -9.59
C GLN A 20 -18.93 -17.25 -8.48
N CYS A 21 -19.60 -17.09 -7.33
CA CYS A 21 -19.48 -18.01 -6.20
C CYS A 21 -18.00 -18.13 -5.76
N ILE A 22 -17.52 -19.35 -5.48
CA ILE A 22 -16.11 -19.64 -5.14
C ILE A 22 -15.15 -19.17 -6.24
N GLY A 23 -15.57 -19.23 -7.51
CA GLY A 23 -14.77 -18.75 -8.64
C GLY A 23 -14.48 -17.24 -8.55
N GLY A 24 -15.36 -16.44 -7.97
CA GLY A 24 -15.10 -15.01 -7.74
C GLY A 24 -14.15 -14.76 -6.56
N THR A 25 -14.15 -15.62 -5.54
CA THR A 25 -13.11 -15.61 -4.50
C THR A 25 -11.74 -15.95 -5.11
N THR A 26 -11.68 -16.96 -5.99
CA THR A 26 -10.47 -17.27 -6.76
C THR A 26 -10.05 -16.11 -7.67
N ALA A 27 -10.99 -15.43 -8.31
CA ALA A 27 -10.73 -14.23 -9.10
C ALA A 27 -10.10 -13.12 -8.25
N SER A 28 -10.63 -12.88 -7.06
CA SER A 28 -10.10 -11.88 -6.12
C SER A 28 -8.68 -12.21 -5.66
N LEU A 29 -8.40 -13.46 -5.31
CA LEU A 29 -7.04 -13.92 -5.00
C LEU A 29 -6.09 -13.76 -6.20
N SER A 30 -6.57 -14.05 -7.40
CA SER A 30 -5.79 -13.90 -8.64
C SER A 30 -5.47 -12.45 -8.94
N ALA A 31 -6.41 -11.53 -8.69
CA ALA A 31 -6.20 -10.09 -8.82
C ALA A 31 -5.21 -9.57 -7.77
N LEU A 32 -5.32 -10.00 -6.51
CA LEU A 32 -4.34 -9.67 -5.46
C LEU A 32 -2.93 -10.16 -5.83
N PHE A 33 -2.82 -11.41 -6.30
CA PHE A 33 -1.56 -11.95 -6.77
C PHE A 33 -0.96 -11.09 -7.89
N LEU A 34 -1.78 -10.72 -8.89
CA LEU A 34 -1.34 -9.89 -10.01
C LEU A 34 -0.89 -8.49 -9.55
N LEU A 35 -1.63 -7.86 -8.64
CA LEU A 35 -1.27 -6.56 -8.06
C LEU A 35 0.07 -6.63 -7.31
N CYS A 36 0.30 -7.68 -6.50
CA CYS A 36 1.58 -7.92 -5.84
C CYS A 36 2.72 -8.11 -6.85
N HIS A 37 2.48 -8.88 -7.92
CA HIS A 37 3.47 -9.16 -8.95
C HIS A 37 3.83 -7.90 -9.76
N LEU A 38 2.85 -7.08 -10.12
CA LEU A 38 3.08 -5.80 -10.79
C LEU A 38 3.85 -4.83 -9.90
N LEU A 39 3.55 -4.81 -8.59
CA LEU A 39 4.28 -4.01 -7.62
C LEU A 39 5.76 -4.42 -7.53
N SER A 40 6.06 -5.73 -7.57
CA SER A 40 7.45 -6.21 -7.51
C SER A 40 8.25 -5.89 -8.77
N LEU A 41 7.58 -5.80 -9.92
CA LEU A 41 8.22 -5.52 -11.21
C LEU A 41 8.40 -4.03 -11.51
N SER A 42 7.85 -3.13 -10.67
CA SER A 42 7.91 -1.67 -10.88
C SER A 42 7.47 -1.21 -12.28
N VAL A 43 6.45 -1.88 -12.86
CA VAL A 43 5.98 -1.60 -14.22
C VAL A 43 5.34 -0.22 -14.32
N TYR A 44 5.78 0.61 -15.27
CA TYR A 44 5.26 1.95 -15.50
C TYR A 44 4.85 2.20 -16.98
N PRO A 45 3.66 2.77 -17.27
CA PRO A 45 2.57 3.03 -16.34
C PRO A 45 1.95 1.71 -15.83
N PRO A 46 1.41 1.69 -14.60
CA PRO A 46 0.86 0.46 -14.03
C PRO A 46 -0.35 0.01 -14.85
N MET A 47 -0.33 -1.25 -15.29
CA MET A 47 -1.48 -1.88 -15.92
C MET A 47 -2.67 -1.85 -14.95
N SER A 48 -3.84 -1.41 -15.43
CA SER A 48 -5.04 -1.38 -14.61
C SER A 48 -5.57 -2.81 -14.37
N VAL A 49 -5.83 -3.17 -13.12
CA VAL A 49 -6.44 -4.46 -12.75
C VAL A 49 -7.80 -4.19 -12.11
N LEU A 50 -8.85 -4.83 -12.60
CA LEU A 50 -10.19 -4.76 -12.00
C LEU A 50 -10.68 -6.18 -11.73
N CYS A 51 -11.18 -6.42 -10.52
CA CYS A 51 -11.82 -7.65 -10.12
C CYS A 51 -13.31 -7.40 -9.91
N ILE A 52 -14.17 -8.11 -10.63
CA ILE A 52 -15.62 -8.05 -10.46
C ILE A 52 -16.12 -9.43 -10.09
N THR A 53 -16.73 -9.60 -8.92
CA THR A 53 -17.21 -10.91 -8.45
C THR A 53 -18.72 -10.92 -8.26
N PHE A 54 -19.36 -12.07 -8.45
CA PHE A 54 -20.81 -12.23 -8.28
C PHE A 54 -21.11 -13.29 -7.23
N GLY A 55 -21.79 -12.92 -6.14
CA GLY A 55 -22.21 -13.88 -5.12
C GLY A 55 -21.07 -14.63 -4.46
N SER A 56 -19.89 -14.01 -4.36
CA SER A 56 -18.71 -14.66 -3.80
C SER A 56 -18.71 -14.59 -2.27
N PRO A 57 -18.29 -15.66 -1.58
CA PRO A 57 -18.03 -15.59 -0.15
C PRO A 57 -16.88 -14.62 0.13
N LEU A 58 -16.89 -14.04 1.33
CA LEU A 58 -15.84 -13.13 1.79
C LEU A 58 -14.44 -13.75 1.71
N LEU A 59 -13.43 -12.89 1.66
CA LEU A 59 -12.05 -13.32 1.57
C LEU A 59 -11.19 -12.57 2.58
N GLY A 60 -10.44 -13.35 3.36
CA GLY A 60 -9.42 -12.84 4.27
C GLY A 60 -9.97 -12.17 5.52
N ASN A 61 -9.04 -11.76 6.37
CA ASN A 61 -9.29 -11.20 7.69
C ASN A 61 -9.00 -9.69 7.71
N GLU A 62 -9.09 -9.10 8.90
CA GLU A 62 -8.80 -7.70 9.11
C GLU A 62 -7.40 -7.29 8.61
N ALA A 63 -6.38 -8.15 8.79
CA ALA A 63 -5.03 -7.86 8.33
C ALA A 63 -4.94 -7.75 6.80
N LEU A 64 -5.66 -8.59 6.06
CA LEU A 64 -5.78 -8.47 4.60
C LEU A 64 -6.51 -7.18 4.21
N HIS A 65 -7.65 -6.89 4.84
CA HIS A 65 -8.39 -5.64 4.64
C HIS A 65 -7.48 -4.41 4.83
N ARG A 66 -6.76 -4.33 5.95
CA ARG A 66 -5.83 -3.23 6.24
C ARG A 66 -4.70 -3.14 5.19
N SER A 67 -4.22 -4.27 4.69
CA SER A 67 -3.15 -4.32 3.67
C SER A 67 -3.63 -3.80 2.32
N ILE A 68 -4.81 -4.24 1.86
CA ILE A 68 -5.46 -3.75 0.63
C ILE A 68 -5.70 -2.24 0.73
N ARG A 69 -6.18 -1.77 1.89
CA ARG A 69 -6.39 -0.35 2.17
C ARG A 69 -5.10 0.46 2.07
N ARG A 70 -4.03 0.01 2.73
CA ARG A 70 -2.71 0.66 2.70
C ARG A 70 -2.11 0.76 1.30
N GLN A 71 -2.33 -0.25 0.45
CA GLN A 71 -1.86 -0.23 -0.94
C GLN A 71 -2.80 0.49 -1.90
N ARG A 72 -3.93 1.02 -1.40
CA ARG A 72 -4.98 1.67 -2.19
C ARG A 72 -5.61 0.78 -3.25
N TRP A 73 -5.64 -0.52 -2.99
CA TRP A 73 -6.17 -1.53 -3.90
C TRP A 73 -7.69 -1.72 -3.80
N GLY A 74 -8.37 -1.04 -2.87
CA GLY A 74 -9.81 -1.20 -2.68
C GLY A 74 -10.63 -0.96 -3.97
N GLU A 75 -10.29 0.08 -4.73
CA GLU A 75 -10.96 0.44 -5.99
C GLU A 75 -10.78 -0.60 -7.11
N ASN A 76 -9.84 -1.54 -6.93
CA ASN A 76 -9.64 -2.64 -7.87
C ASN A 76 -10.66 -3.77 -7.67
N PHE A 77 -11.50 -3.75 -6.62
CA PHE A 77 -12.41 -4.84 -6.29
C PHE A 77 -13.86 -4.36 -6.18
N CYS A 78 -14.74 -4.99 -6.96
CA CYS A 78 -16.18 -4.77 -6.96
C CYS A 78 -16.90 -6.10 -6.72
N HIS A 79 -17.59 -6.20 -5.59
CA HIS A 79 -18.31 -7.40 -5.17
C HIS A 79 -19.81 -7.19 -5.38
N VAL A 80 -20.36 -7.77 -6.43
CA VAL A 80 -21.79 -7.74 -6.72
C VAL A 80 -22.50 -8.80 -5.88
N VAL A 81 -23.47 -8.36 -5.09
CA VAL A 81 -24.15 -9.17 -4.09
C VAL A 81 -25.65 -8.98 -4.25
N SER A 82 -26.37 -10.07 -4.52
CA SER A 82 -27.81 -10.01 -4.62
C SER A 82 -28.46 -9.85 -3.24
N LYS A 83 -29.65 -9.25 -3.19
CA LYS A 83 -30.39 -8.91 -1.97
C LYS A 83 -30.51 -10.08 -1.00
N HIS A 84 -30.89 -11.27 -1.47
CA HIS A 84 -31.17 -12.41 -0.61
C HIS A 84 -30.12 -13.51 -0.65
N ASP A 85 -29.19 -13.49 -1.61
CA ASP A 85 -28.20 -14.56 -1.83
C ASP A 85 -27.43 -14.97 -0.56
N ILE A 86 -27.54 -16.22 -0.12
CA ILE A 86 -26.87 -16.67 1.10
C ILE A 86 -25.34 -16.77 0.96
N MET A 87 -24.79 -16.99 -0.24
CA MET A 87 -23.38 -17.36 -0.44
C MET A 87 -22.38 -16.30 0.09
N PRO A 88 -22.54 -14.99 -0.18
CA PRO A 88 -21.66 -13.95 0.39
C PRO A 88 -21.71 -13.83 1.91
N ARG A 89 -22.78 -14.33 2.53
CA ARG A 89 -23.03 -14.23 3.97
C ARG A 89 -22.56 -15.45 4.75
N LEU A 90 -22.28 -16.59 4.10
CA LEU A 90 -21.93 -17.84 4.77
C LEU A 90 -20.75 -17.71 5.72
N LEU A 91 -19.66 -17.06 5.30
CA LEU A 91 -18.44 -16.95 6.10
C LEU A 91 -18.53 -15.95 7.26
N LEU A 92 -19.67 -15.29 7.42
CA LEU A 92 -19.98 -14.47 8.60
C LEU A 92 -20.68 -15.27 9.70
N ALA A 93 -21.00 -16.54 9.44
CA ALA A 93 -21.66 -17.43 10.38
C ALA A 93 -20.71 -18.56 10.81
N GLU A 94 -21.06 -19.26 11.90
CA GLU A 94 -20.30 -20.43 12.35
C GLU A 94 -20.57 -21.64 11.43
N ILE A 95 -19.83 -21.71 10.31
CA ILE A 95 -20.07 -22.70 9.25
C ILE A 95 -19.71 -24.14 9.62
N VAL A 96 -18.96 -24.37 10.71
CA VAL A 96 -18.40 -25.69 11.06
C VAL A 96 -19.51 -26.73 11.22
N ASN A 97 -20.62 -26.34 11.86
CA ASN A 97 -21.78 -27.20 12.08
C ASN A 97 -22.64 -27.40 10.82
N HIS A 98 -22.33 -26.69 9.73
CA HIS A 98 -23.14 -26.66 8.51
C HIS A 98 -22.39 -27.11 7.24
N ILE A 99 -21.16 -27.61 7.36
CA ILE A 99 -20.33 -28.05 6.21
C ILE A 99 -21.09 -29.00 5.25
N PRO A 100 -21.77 -30.08 5.71
CA PRO A 100 -22.48 -30.97 4.79
C PRO A 100 -23.61 -30.27 4.04
N HIS A 101 -24.29 -29.34 4.71
CA HIS A 101 -25.38 -28.56 4.12
C HIS A 101 -24.87 -27.60 3.05
N ILE A 102 -23.73 -26.94 3.31
CA ILE A 102 -23.06 -26.05 2.35
C ILE A 102 -22.57 -26.85 1.13
N GLN A 103 -22.00 -28.04 1.34
CA GLN A 103 -21.57 -28.91 0.24
C GLN A 103 -22.73 -29.30 -0.69
N ALA A 104 -23.90 -29.63 -0.12
CA ALA A 104 -25.10 -29.93 -0.90
C ALA A 104 -25.58 -28.72 -1.73
N LEU A 105 -25.53 -27.51 -1.16
CA LEU A 105 -25.87 -26.28 -1.89
C LEU A 105 -24.90 -25.96 -3.02
N LEU A 106 -23.59 -26.12 -2.79
CA LEU A 106 -22.58 -25.91 -3.81
C LEU A 106 -22.76 -26.89 -4.98
N GLN A 107 -23.06 -28.16 -4.68
CA GLN A 107 -23.39 -29.16 -5.70
C GLN A 107 -24.65 -28.78 -6.48
N PHE A 108 -25.71 -28.35 -5.78
CA PHE A 108 -26.94 -27.87 -6.42
C PHE A 108 -26.68 -26.72 -7.40
N TRP A 109 -25.98 -25.66 -6.96
CA TRP A 109 -25.66 -24.52 -7.81
C TRP A 109 -24.74 -24.91 -8.97
N HIS A 110 -23.76 -25.78 -8.74
CA HIS A 110 -22.87 -26.27 -9.79
C HIS A 110 -23.64 -27.04 -10.87
N CYS A 111 -24.51 -27.97 -10.48
CA CYS A 111 -25.36 -28.72 -11.41
C CYS A 111 -26.30 -27.79 -12.19
N TYR A 112 -26.91 -26.82 -11.52
CA TYR A 112 -27.79 -25.85 -12.18
C TYR A 112 -27.07 -25.00 -13.22
N MET A 113 -25.90 -24.44 -12.85
CA MET A 113 -25.12 -23.60 -13.75
C MET A 113 -24.52 -24.40 -14.93
N ALA A 114 -24.18 -25.68 -14.72
CA ALA A 114 -23.69 -26.57 -15.77
C ALA A 114 -24.78 -27.03 -16.75
N SER A 115 -26.06 -26.98 -16.36
CA SER A 115 -27.18 -27.46 -17.17
C SER A 115 -28.41 -26.55 -17.08
N PRO A 116 -28.33 -25.32 -17.65
CA PRO A 116 -29.38 -24.29 -17.53
C PRO A 116 -30.70 -24.63 -18.25
N HIS A 117 -30.74 -25.72 -19.02
CA HIS A 117 -31.90 -26.21 -19.76
C HIS A 117 -32.71 -27.28 -19.00
N LEU A 118 -32.27 -27.73 -17.83
CA LEU A 118 -33.02 -28.66 -16.99
C LEU A 118 -34.08 -27.91 -16.14
N PRO A 119 -35.32 -28.42 -16.01
CA PRO A 119 -36.34 -27.78 -15.18
C PRO A 119 -35.93 -27.70 -13.70
N VAL A 120 -35.96 -26.48 -13.13
CA VAL A 120 -35.63 -26.16 -11.72
C VAL A 120 -36.36 -27.10 -10.74
N ALA A 121 -37.59 -27.50 -11.06
CA ALA A 121 -38.43 -28.36 -10.23
C ALA A 121 -37.82 -29.75 -9.94
N GLY A 122 -36.98 -30.30 -10.83
CA GLY A 122 -36.33 -31.61 -10.62
C GLY A 122 -35.02 -31.55 -9.82
N LEU A 123 -34.39 -30.37 -9.75
CA LEU A 123 -33.15 -30.14 -8.97
C LEU A 123 -33.44 -29.51 -7.60
N SER A 124 -34.52 -28.72 -7.47
CA SER A 124 -34.95 -28.09 -6.22
C SER A 124 -35.26 -29.10 -5.11
N SER A 125 -35.66 -30.33 -5.48
CA SER A 125 -35.88 -31.46 -4.56
C SER A 125 -34.60 -32.12 -4.04
N GLN A 126 -33.41 -31.76 -4.56
CA GLN A 126 -32.13 -32.31 -4.10
C GLN A 126 -31.65 -31.69 -2.77
N VAL A 127 -32.16 -30.52 -2.41
CA VAL A 127 -31.84 -29.84 -1.16
C VAL A 127 -33.08 -29.83 -0.28
N SER A 128 -33.04 -30.56 0.84
CA SER A 128 -34.16 -30.67 1.78
C SER A 128 -34.60 -29.29 2.29
N ASN A 129 -35.92 -29.06 2.42
CA ASN A 129 -36.46 -27.82 2.98
C ASN A 129 -35.95 -27.56 4.41
N ASP A 130 -35.76 -28.60 5.21
CA ASP A 130 -35.22 -28.49 6.56
C ASP A 130 -33.79 -27.96 6.55
N LEU A 131 -32.98 -28.41 5.59
CA LEU A 131 -31.61 -27.94 5.38
C LEU A 131 -31.59 -26.46 5.04
N LYS A 132 -32.43 -26.03 4.08
CA LYS A 132 -32.54 -24.62 3.68
C LYS A 132 -32.92 -23.75 4.88
N HIS A 133 -33.88 -24.21 5.66
CA HIS A 133 -34.38 -23.51 6.84
C HIS A 133 -33.30 -23.38 7.94
N ILE A 134 -32.64 -24.49 8.31
CA ILE A 134 -31.58 -24.50 9.32
C ILE A 134 -30.45 -23.56 8.94
N LEU A 135 -29.96 -23.65 7.70
CA LEU A 135 -28.84 -22.82 7.25
C LEU A 135 -29.23 -21.34 7.19
N PHE A 136 -30.39 -21.01 6.64
CA PHE A 136 -30.85 -19.63 6.54
C PHE A 136 -30.97 -18.97 7.91
N HIS A 137 -31.61 -19.63 8.88
CA HIS A 137 -31.81 -19.07 10.22
C HIS A 137 -30.53 -19.03 11.05
N SER A 138 -29.61 -20.00 10.89
CA SER A 138 -28.30 -19.93 11.53
C SER A 138 -27.50 -18.74 11.01
N VAL A 139 -27.39 -18.58 9.69
CA VAL A 139 -26.66 -17.46 9.09
C VAL A 139 -27.28 -16.13 9.48
N LEU A 140 -28.61 -16.01 9.41
CA LEU A 140 -29.30 -14.77 9.77
C LEU A 140 -29.05 -14.36 11.23
N LYS A 141 -29.08 -15.32 12.16
CA LYS A 141 -28.83 -15.11 13.58
C LYS A 141 -27.40 -14.62 13.84
N ASP A 142 -26.41 -15.27 13.23
CA ASP A 142 -25.01 -14.90 13.43
C ASP A 142 -24.71 -13.52 12.85
N LEU A 143 -25.30 -13.18 11.68
CA LEU A 143 -25.22 -11.84 11.13
C LEU A 143 -25.87 -10.80 12.04
N GLU A 144 -27.01 -11.10 12.65
CA GLU A 144 -27.67 -10.19 13.58
C GLU A 144 -26.75 -9.85 14.77
N LEU A 145 -26.12 -10.87 15.36
CA LEU A 145 -25.15 -10.70 16.45
C LEU A 145 -23.97 -9.83 16.03
N LEU A 146 -23.40 -10.08 14.84
CA LEU A 146 -22.29 -9.28 14.31
C LEU A 146 -22.67 -7.81 14.06
N THR A 147 -23.94 -7.51 13.75
CA THR A 147 -24.40 -6.13 13.54
C THR A 147 -24.69 -5.37 14.83
N GLN A 148 -24.89 -6.07 15.94
CA GLN A 148 -25.12 -5.51 17.27
C GLN A 148 -23.81 -5.26 18.04
N ALA A 149 -22.72 -5.93 17.67
CA ALA A 149 -21.40 -5.66 18.22
C ALA A 149 -20.89 -4.27 17.77
N ASP A 150 -20.47 -3.44 18.73
CA ASP A 150 -19.93 -2.10 18.46
C ASP A 150 -18.59 -2.13 17.70
N ASP A 151 -17.88 -3.28 17.70
CA ASP A 151 -16.61 -3.47 17.00
C ASP A 151 -16.67 -4.66 16.02
N PRO A 152 -16.49 -4.44 14.69
CA PRO A 152 -16.42 -5.52 13.70
C PRO A 152 -15.18 -6.42 13.84
N SER A 153 -14.27 -6.16 14.79
CA SER A 153 -13.05 -6.94 15.06
C SER A 153 -13.30 -8.38 15.52
N GLU A 154 -14.52 -8.73 15.93
CA GLU A 154 -14.89 -10.09 16.31
C GLU A 154 -15.13 -11.02 15.10
N SER A 155 -15.26 -10.49 13.88
CA SER A 155 -15.46 -11.31 12.68
C SER A 155 -14.15 -11.92 12.16
N LEU A 156 -14.17 -13.23 11.89
CA LEU A 156 -13.06 -13.96 11.25
C LEU A 156 -12.78 -13.45 9.82
N PHE A 157 -13.84 -13.02 9.11
CA PHE A 157 -13.76 -12.56 7.73
C PHE A 157 -14.16 -11.09 7.62
N TRP A 158 -13.41 -10.35 6.81
CA TRP A 158 -13.59 -8.90 6.65
C TRP A 158 -13.85 -8.55 5.19
N PRO A 159 -14.89 -7.75 4.90
CA PRO A 159 -15.10 -7.23 3.56
C PRO A 159 -13.98 -6.25 3.18
N PHE A 160 -13.59 -6.25 1.90
CA PHE A 160 -12.71 -5.26 1.29
C PHE A 160 -13.23 -4.87 -0.09
N GLY A 161 -12.78 -3.74 -0.62
CA GLY A 161 -13.30 -3.21 -1.89
C GLY A 161 -14.72 -2.68 -1.77
N SER A 162 -15.36 -2.47 -2.92
CA SER A 162 -16.70 -1.91 -3.02
C SER A 162 -17.73 -3.02 -3.18
N TYR A 163 -18.83 -2.98 -2.41
CA TYR A 163 -19.92 -3.94 -2.50
C TYR A 163 -21.12 -3.32 -3.20
N VAL A 164 -21.57 -3.94 -4.28
CA VAL A 164 -22.75 -3.52 -5.04
C VAL A 164 -23.89 -4.46 -4.71
N PHE A 165 -24.78 -4.02 -3.83
CA PHE A 165 -25.98 -4.75 -3.48
C PHE A 165 -27.06 -4.53 -4.55
N CYS A 166 -27.54 -5.59 -5.19
CA CYS A 166 -28.51 -5.50 -6.29
C CYS A 166 -29.82 -6.25 -6.00
N CYS A 167 -30.90 -5.74 -6.58
CA CYS A 167 -32.22 -6.35 -6.55
C CYS A 167 -32.99 -5.98 -7.83
N GLN A 168 -34.29 -6.26 -7.85
CA GLN A 168 -35.13 -5.91 -9.00
C GLN A 168 -35.30 -4.38 -9.14
N GLU A 169 -35.22 -3.63 -8.07
CA GLU A 169 -35.53 -2.21 -8.03
C GLU A 169 -34.33 -1.33 -8.39
N GLY A 170 -33.12 -1.82 -8.16
CA GLY A 170 -31.88 -1.14 -8.50
C GLY A 170 -30.65 -1.77 -7.86
N ALA A 171 -29.61 -0.95 -7.67
CA ALA A 171 -28.41 -1.35 -6.97
C ALA A 171 -27.87 -0.20 -6.11
N ILE A 172 -27.18 -0.55 -5.03
CA ILE A 172 -26.49 0.38 -4.12
C ILE A 172 -25.05 -0.06 -3.96
N CYS A 173 -24.12 0.89 -4.07
CA CYS A 173 -22.71 0.68 -3.78
C CYS A 173 -22.37 1.11 -2.35
N VAL A 174 -21.68 0.25 -1.59
CA VAL A 174 -21.28 0.47 -0.20
C VAL A 174 -19.82 0.02 -0.02
N GLU A 175 -19.00 0.83 0.64
CA GLU A 175 -17.57 0.55 0.84
C GLU A 175 -17.17 0.43 2.31
N ASN A 176 -17.91 1.06 3.22
CA ASN A 176 -17.64 1.00 4.65
C ASN A 176 -17.93 -0.41 5.17
N VAL A 177 -16.95 -1.03 5.84
CA VAL A 177 -17.04 -2.40 6.37
C VAL A 177 -18.29 -2.62 7.23
N ALA A 178 -18.55 -1.74 8.20
CA ALA A 178 -19.71 -1.87 9.08
C ALA A 178 -21.02 -1.72 8.30
N SER A 179 -21.09 -0.78 7.36
CA SER A 179 -22.25 -0.64 6.47
C SER A 179 -22.45 -1.87 5.58
N VAL A 180 -21.39 -2.47 5.03
CA VAL A 180 -21.47 -3.70 4.22
C VAL A 180 -22.05 -4.83 5.07
N MET A 181 -21.53 -5.04 6.28
CA MET A 181 -21.99 -6.08 7.21
C MET A 181 -23.47 -5.89 7.60
N LYS A 182 -23.86 -4.67 7.95
CA LYS A 182 -25.26 -4.34 8.25
C LYS A 182 -26.17 -4.52 7.04
N MET A 183 -25.75 -4.11 5.85
CA MET A 183 -26.54 -4.31 4.63
C MET A 183 -26.68 -5.80 4.27
N MET A 184 -25.65 -6.62 4.48
CA MET A 184 -25.73 -8.08 4.32
C MET A 184 -26.84 -8.68 5.20
N HIS A 185 -26.93 -8.25 6.47
CA HIS A 185 -27.96 -8.68 7.41
C HIS A 185 -29.35 -8.16 7.01
N LEU A 186 -29.50 -6.84 6.86
CA LEU A 186 -30.81 -6.19 6.61
C LEU A 186 -31.46 -6.74 5.34
N MET A 187 -30.69 -6.92 4.27
CA MET A 187 -31.24 -7.45 3.03
C MET A 187 -31.63 -8.93 3.16
N MET A 188 -30.82 -9.75 3.83
CA MET A 188 -31.15 -11.16 4.06
C MET A 188 -32.39 -11.33 4.94
N ALA A 189 -32.58 -10.48 5.95
CA ALA A 189 -33.73 -10.48 6.86
C ALA A 189 -35.07 -10.20 6.16
N THR A 190 -35.05 -9.63 4.95
CA THR A 190 -36.27 -9.42 4.13
C THR A 190 -36.64 -10.62 3.27
N GLY A 191 -35.78 -11.64 3.21
CA GLY A 191 -35.97 -12.82 2.36
C GLY A 191 -36.55 -14.02 3.09
N SER A 192 -36.65 -15.12 2.35
CA SER A 192 -37.02 -16.45 2.83
C SER A 192 -35.94 -17.49 2.51
N PRO A 193 -35.93 -18.66 3.17
CA PRO A 193 -34.95 -19.71 2.90
C PRO A 193 -34.84 -20.15 1.42
N ASN A 194 -35.95 -20.14 0.67
CA ASN A 194 -35.93 -20.50 -0.75
C ASN A 194 -35.36 -19.36 -1.60
N GLN A 195 -35.78 -18.13 -1.33
CA GLN A 195 -35.26 -16.95 -2.03
C GLN A 195 -33.75 -16.85 -1.84
N SER A 196 -33.21 -17.11 -0.65
CA SER A 196 -31.77 -16.95 -0.39
C SER A 196 -30.88 -17.90 -1.21
N ILE A 197 -31.43 -19.02 -1.69
CA ILE A 197 -30.73 -19.99 -2.52
C ILE A 197 -30.96 -19.72 -4.00
N GLU A 198 -32.19 -19.39 -4.40
CA GLU A 198 -32.54 -19.08 -5.78
C GLU A 198 -31.89 -17.78 -6.26
N ASP A 199 -31.74 -16.80 -5.36
CA ASP A 199 -31.24 -15.47 -5.69
C ASP A 199 -29.77 -15.50 -6.13
N HIS A 200 -29.01 -16.51 -5.70
CA HIS A 200 -27.65 -16.79 -6.16
C HIS A 200 -27.56 -17.06 -7.68
N LEU A 201 -28.67 -17.46 -8.31
CA LEU A 201 -28.74 -17.79 -9.73
C LEU A 201 -29.19 -16.60 -10.60
N LYS A 202 -29.58 -15.48 -10.00
CA LYS A 202 -30.26 -14.36 -10.68
C LYS A 202 -29.35 -13.18 -11.06
N TYR A 203 -28.04 -13.30 -10.84
CA TYR A 203 -27.08 -12.21 -11.11
C TYR A 203 -27.16 -11.68 -12.56
N GLY A 204 -27.37 -12.55 -13.56
CA GLY A 204 -27.52 -12.13 -14.95
C GLY A 204 -28.71 -11.18 -15.15
N ASP A 205 -29.85 -11.48 -14.54
CA ASP A 205 -31.06 -10.67 -14.62
C ASP A 205 -30.86 -9.30 -13.97
N TYR A 206 -30.22 -9.28 -12.78
CA TYR A 206 -29.95 -8.05 -12.07
C TYR A 206 -28.97 -7.14 -12.82
N VAL A 207 -27.89 -7.70 -13.35
CA VAL A 207 -26.91 -6.92 -14.14
C VAL A 207 -27.56 -6.34 -15.38
N ALA A 208 -28.34 -7.13 -16.12
CA ALA A 208 -29.05 -6.64 -17.31
C ALA A 208 -30.04 -5.53 -16.97
N LYS A 209 -30.80 -5.68 -15.88
CA LYS A 209 -31.80 -4.71 -15.43
C LYS A 209 -31.17 -3.41 -14.93
N VAL A 210 -30.17 -3.49 -14.06
CA VAL A 210 -29.45 -2.32 -13.52
C VAL A 210 -28.79 -1.54 -14.67
N SER A 211 -28.17 -2.24 -15.62
CA SER A 211 -27.58 -1.62 -16.81
C SER A 211 -28.61 -0.85 -17.63
N ARG A 212 -29.83 -1.40 -17.77
CA ARG A 212 -30.94 -0.72 -18.45
C ARG A 212 -31.48 0.48 -17.67
N GLN A 213 -31.58 0.36 -16.35
CA GLN A 213 -32.06 1.44 -15.47
C GLN A 213 -31.08 2.62 -15.44
N PHE A 214 -29.78 2.39 -15.54
CA PHE A 214 -28.79 3.47 -15.63
C PHE A 214 -28.97 4.34 -16.89
N LEU A 215 -29.55 3.78 -17.95
CA LEU A 215 -29.89 4.51 -19.18
C LEU A 215 -31.20 5.30 -19.09
N GLN A 216 -31.99 5.11 -18.02
CA GLN A 216 -33.27 5.76 -17.81
C GLN A 216 -33.10 6.85 -16.74
N ALA A 217 -33.32 8.12 -17.10
CA ALA A 217 -33.33 9.21 -16.13
C ALA A 217 -34.48 8.99 -15.13
N ARG A 218 -34.14 8.68 -13.87
CA ARG A 218 -35.13 8.60 -12.78
C ARG A 218 -35.35 9.98 -12.19
N ASN A 219 -36.61 10.38 -12.07
CA ASN A 219 -37.02 11.56 -11.32
C ASN A 219 -37.37 11.13 -9.89
N PHE A 220 -37.03 11.98 -8.93
CA PHE A 220 -37.38 11.80 -7.52
C PHE A 220 -38.82 12.30 -7.30
N GLU A 221 -39.73 11.45 -6.80
CA GLU A 221 -41.17 11.78 -6.68
C GLU A 221 -41.61 12.29 -5.29
N GLU A 222 -40.75 12.25 -4.27
CA GLU A 222 -41.13 12.62 -2.87
C GLU A 222 -40.36 13.84 -2.31
N GLY A 223 -40.95 15.03 -2.37
CA GLY A 223 -40.43 16.23 -1.70
C GLY A 223 -39.11 16.76 -2.27
N ILE A 224 -38.72 17.98 -1.89
CA ILE A 224 -37.44 18.57 -2.27
C ILE A 224 -36.43 18.20 -1.17
N PRO A 225 -35.40 17.39 -1.45
CA PRO A 225 -34.38 17.07 -0.45
C PRO A 225 -33.63 18.34 0.00
N ASP A 226 -33.24 18.44 1.27
CA ASP A 226 -32.52 19.61 1.80
C ASP A 226 -31.09 19.70 1.23
N SER A 227 -30.56 18.60 0.67
CA SER A 227 -29.29 18.57 -0.05
C SER A 227 -29.22 17.50 -1.15
N SER A 228 -28.27 17.66 -2.08
CA SER A 228 -27.97 16.64 -3.11
C SER A 228 -27.52 15.29 -2.51
N TYR A 229 -26.97 15.31 -1.30
CA TYR A 229 -26.58 14.10 -0.58
C TYR A 229 -27.80 13.35 -0.05
N GLU A 230 -28.72 14.06 0.61
CA GLU A 230 -29.97 13.46 1.08
C GLU A 230 -30.81 12.92 -0.07
N ALA A 231 -30.82 13.63 -1.20
CA ALA A 231 -31.39 13.12 -2.46
C ALA A 231 -30.75 11.78 -2.86
N GLY A 232 -29.43 11.69 -2.80
CA GLY A 232 -28.68 10.46 -3.09
C GLY A 232 -28.99 9.32 -2.13
N VAL A 233 -29.08 9.59 -0.82
CA VAL A 233 -29.44 8.59 0.20
C VAL A 233 -30.88 8.09 -0.01
N ALA A 234 -31.82 8.99 -0.30
CA ALA A 234 -33.21 8.62 -0.55
C ALA A 234 -33.33 7.77 -1.83
N LEU A 235 -32.67 8.16 -2.93
CA LEU A 235 -32.60 7.36 -4.15
C LEU A 235 -31.96 5.99 -3.94
N ALA A 236 -30.91 5.93 -3.10
CA ALA A 236 -30.29 4.67 -2.71
C ALA A 236 -31.28 3.79 -1.97
N LEU A 237 -31.96 4.29 -0.92
CA LEU A 237 -32.98 3.53 -0.19
C LEU A 237 -34.12 2.99 -1.06
N GLN A 238 -34.60 3.80 -2.01
CA GLN A 238 -35.57 3.34 -3.01
C GLN A 238 -35.02 2.20 -3.86
N SER A 239 -33.72 2.26 -4.20
CA SER A 239 -33.05 1.25 -5.02
C SER A 239 -32.74 -0.06 -4.30
N SER A 240 -32.71 -0.12 -2.96
CA SER A 240 -32.59 -1.38 -2.20
C SER A 240 -33.92 -2.05 -1.88
N HIS A 241 -35.04 -1.36 -2.10
CA HIS A 241 -36.38 -1.85 -1.77
C HIS A 241 -36.48 -2.32 -0.30
N LEU A 242 -35.89 -1.53 0.61
CA LEU A 242 -35.95 -1.75 2.07
C LEU A 242 -37.07 -0.93 2.73
N THR A 243 -38.03 -0.42 1.94
CA THR A 243 -39.02 0.59 2.31
C THR A 243 -40.17 0.11 3.19
N ASP A 244 -40.36 -1.20 3.32
CA ASP A 244 -41.63 -1.75 3.86
C ASP A 244 -41.66 -1.86 5.39
N LYS A 245 -40.51 -1.74 6.07
CA LYS A 245 -40.39 -1.84 7.53
C LYS A 245 -39.62 -0.66 8.10
N GLU A 246 -40.31 0.20 8.84
CA GLU A 246 -39.76 1.43 9.43
C GLU A 246 -38.43 1.25 10.19
N PRO A 247 -38.22 0.24 11.06
CA PRO A 247 -36.92 0.04 11.70
C PRO A 247 -35.79 -0.34 10.73
N VAL A 248 -36.11 -1.08 9.65
CA VAL A 248 -35.14 -1.48 8.62
C VAL A 248 -34.75 -0.28 7.76
N VAL A 249 -35.70 0.60 7.45
CA VAL A 249 -35.44 1.86 6.73
C VAL A 249 -34.50 2.76 7.52
N VAL A 250 -34.73 2.93 8.82
CA VAL A 250 -33.87 3.73 9.70
C VAL A 250 -32.45 3.16 9.73
N MET A 251 -32.29 1.86 9.97
CA MET A 251 -30.97 1.23 10.00
C MET A 251 -30.26 1.29 8.65
N ALA A 252 -30.97 1.11 7.53
CA ALA A 252 -30.39 1.25 6.20
C ALA A 252 -29.96 2.70 5.92
N LYS A 253 -30.77 3.68 6.34
CA LYS A 253 -30.43 5.11 6.22
C LYS A 253 -29.19 5.45 7.03
N GLU A 254 -29.09 4.97 8.27
CA GLU A 254 -27.89 5.10 9.10
C GLU A 254 -26.68 4.47 8.42
N CYS A 255 -26.82 3.28 7.82
CA CYS A 255 -25.72 2.62 7.09
C CYS A 255 -25.20 3.45 5.91
N LEU A 256 -26.10 4.09 5.17
CA LEU A 256 -25.74 4.99 4.08
C LEU A 256 -25.12 6.28 4.61
N GLN A 257 -25.61 6.79 5.75
CA GLN A 257 -25.09 8.00 6.40
C GLN A 257 -23.76 7.81 7.14
N MET A 258 -23.40 6.58 7.55
CA MET A 258 -22.07 6.28 8.08
C MET A 258 -20.95 6.62 7.09
N ALA A 259 -21.24 6.64 5.78
CA ALA A 259 -20.31 7.10 4.74
C ALA A 259 -20.11 8.63 4.72
N GLN A 260 -21.02 9.43 5.31
CA GLN A 260 -20.90 10.89 5.43
C GLN A 260 -20.09 11.32 6.66
N HIS A 261 -20.21 10.57 7.75
CA HIS A 261 -19.43 10.80 8.97
C HIS A 261 -17.96 10.38 8.80
N SER A 262 -17.63 9.62 7.77
CA SER A 262 -16.24 9.34 7.39
C SER A 262 -15.56 10.55 6.76
N ASP A 263 -14.30 10.71 7.15
CA ASP A 263 -13.36 11.77 6.76
C ASP A 263 -13.53 12.31 5.33
N LYS A 264 -13.80 13.62 5.18
CA LYS A 264 -13.90 14.29 3.86
C LYS A 264 -12.51 14.41 3.21
N PRO A 265 -12.14 13.56 2.22
CA PRO A 265 -10.73 13.44 1.82
C PRO A 265 -10.18 14.70 1.15
N ASN A 266 -11.00 15.35 0.31
CA ASN A 266 -10.63 16.60 -0.35
C ASN A 266 -10.44 17.77 0.64
N LEU A 267 -11.33 17.87 1.65
CA LEU A 267 -11.20 18.88 2.70
C LEU A 267 -9.97 18.64 3.56
N ASN A 268 -9.69 17.38 3.89
CA ASN A 268 -8.49 16.99 4.61
C ASN A 268 -7.22 17.34 3.83
N ALA A 269 -7.18 17.07 2.52
CA ALA A 269 -6.05 17.44 1.67
C ALA A 269 -5.85 18.96 1.60
N ALA A 270 -6.93 19.75 1.55
CA ALA A 270 -6.87 21.21 1.60
C ALA A 270 -6.31 21.71 2.95
N ASN A 271 -6.80 21.15 4.07
CA ASN A 271 -6.29 21.47 5.40
C ASN A 271 -4.81 21.09 5.57
N LEU A 272 -4.39 19.95 5.01
CA LEU A 272 -2.98 19.54 4.98
C LEU A 272 -2.12 20.50 4.17
N ALA A 273 -2.63 21.07 3.07
CA ALA A 273 -1.90 22.09 2.32
C ALA A 273 -1.62 23.35 3.17
N ILE A 274 -2.57 23.75 4.03
CA ILE A 274 -2.38 24.86 4.98
C ILE A 274 -1.41 24.48 6.09
N LYS A 275 -1.50 23.25 6.62
CA LYS A 275 -0.52 22.76 7.62
C LYS A 275 0.89 22.69 7.04
N LEU A 276 1.02 22.28 5.78
CA LEU A 276 2.29 22.24 5.06
C LEU A 276 2.92 23.64 5.00
N SER A 277 2.17 24.69 4.68
CA SER A 277 2.75 26.05 4.64
C SER A 277 3.25 26.51 6.01
N LYS A 278 2.64 26.05 7.12
CA LYS A 278 3.08 26.33 8.49
C LYS A 278 4.35 25.59 8.91
N ILE A 279 4.64 24.42 8.31
CA ILE A 279 5.83 23.62 8.65
C ILE A 279 7.02 23.88 7.71
N VAL A 280 6.79 24.43 6.52
CA VAL A 280 7.84 24.80 5.55
C VAL A 280 8.95 25.66 6.18
N PRO A 281 8.68 26.62 7.09
CA PRO A 281 9.74 27.37 7.77
C PRO A 281 10.75 26.50 8.53
N TYR A 282 10.31 25.39 9.15
CA TYR A 282 11.25 24.47 9.83
C TYR A 282 12.20 23.80 8.84
N ARG A 283 11.73 23.48 7.63
CA ARG A 283 12.58 22.96 6.55
C ARG A 283 13.57 24.02 6.08
N ALA A 284 13.11 25.26 5.88
CA ALA A 284 13.96 26.38 5.48
C ALA A 284 15.06 26.68 6.51
N GLU A 285 14.78 26.53 7.81
CA GLU A 285 15.80 26.65 8.85
C GLU A 285 16.89 25.55 8.76
N ILE A 286 16.52 24.34 8.36
CA ILE A 286 17.51 23.26 8.11
C ILE A 286 18.29 23.52 6.82
N GLU A 287 17.65 24.05 5.77
CA GLU A 287 18.35 24.50 4.56
C GLU A 287 19.36 25.61 4.87
N TRP A 288 18.97 26.57 5.71
CA TRP A 288 19.88 27.63 6.17
C TRP A 288 21.01 27.08 7.04
N TYR A 289 20.69 26.14 7.95
CA TYR A 289 21.72 25.43 8.71
C TYR A 289 22.74 24.76 7.80
N LYS A 290 22.26 24.07 6.75
CA LYS A 290 23.12 23.44 5.76
C LYS A 290 24.02 24.47 5.08
N ALA A 291 23.45 25.56 4.58
CA ALA A 291 24.21 26.61 3.90
C ALA A 291 25.35 27.16 4.78
N CYS A 292 25.09 27.50 6.04
CA CYS A 292 26.16 28.03 6.90
C CYS A 292 27.21 26.96 7.29
N CYS A 293 26.88 25.66 7.27
CA CYS A 293 27.87 24.59 7.46
C CYS A 293 28.71 24.35 6.20
N ASP A 294 28.12 24.50 5.02
CA ASP A 294 28.85 24.40 3.75
C ASP A 294 29.86 25.56 3.57
N GLU A 295 29.55 26.74 4.16
CA GLU A 295 30.39 27.95 4.13
C GLU A 295 31.34 28.07 5.34
N ALA A 296 31.29 27.14 6.30
CA ALA A 296 32.12 27.20 7.49
C ALA A 296 33.60 26.92 7.19
N ASP A 297 34.50 27.58 7.94
CA ASP A 297 35.95 27.41 7.81
C ASP A 297 36.41 25.99 8.17
N ASP A 298 35.63 25.26 8.98
CA ASP A 298 35.91 23.87 9.34
C ASP A 298 35.79 22.90 8.16
N GLN A 299 35.13 23.29 7.06
CA GLN A 299 34.93 22.48 5.85
C GLN A 299 34.43 21.06 6.16
N MET A 300 33.53 20.92 7.15
CA MET A 300 32.96 19.63 7.55
C MET A 300 31.65 19.32 6.83
N GLY A 301 30.84 20.34 6.57
CA GLY A 301 29.49 20.16 6.05
C GLY A 301 28.48 19.75 7.14
N TYR A 302 27.19 19.90 6.81
CA TYR A 302 26.12 19.87 7.81
C TYR A 302 25.88 18.50 8.47
N TYR A 303 26.18 17.39 7.77
CA TYR A 303 26.09 16.05 8.33
C TYR A 303 27.07 15.86 9.49
N ASP A 304 28.36 16.11 9.23
CA ASP A 304 29.42 15.95 10.22
C ASP A 304 29.30 16.98 11.35
N SER A 305 28.95 18.24 11.05
CA SER A 305 28.69 19.25 12.08
C SER A 305 27.57 18.80 13.04
N PHE A 306 26.46 18.27 12.51
CA PHE A 306 25.36 17.78 13.33
C PHE A 306 25.73 16.54 14.14
N LYS A 307 26.49 15.62 13.54
CA LYS A 307 26.94 14.38 14.17
C LYS A 307 27.91 14.65 15.34
N LEU A 308 28.86 15.58 15.18
CA LEU A 308 29.88 15.84 16.20
C LEU A 308 29.41 16.84 17.28
N THR A 309 28.67 17.87 16.88
CA THR A 309 28.42 19.05 17.74
C THR A 309 26.98 19.14 18.24
N GLY A 310 26.24 18.03 18.20
CA GLY A 310 24.80 17.99 18.48
C GLY A 310 24.34 18.36 19.91
N ALA A 311 25.21 18.98 20.72
CA ALA A 311 24.92 19.62 22.00
C ALA A 311 24.84 21.17 21.91
N SER A 312 25.16 21.79 20.77
CA SER A 312 25.08 23.24 20.62
C SER A 312 23.63 23.74 20.52
N ARG A 313 23.38 25.01 20.87
CA ARG A 313 22.04 25.62 20.75
C ARG A 313 21.51 25.62 19.32
N ARG A 314 22.40 25.77 18.34
CA ARG A 314 22.06 25.77 16.90
C ARG A 314 21.61 24.37 16.48
N GLU A 315 22.36 23.34 16.85
CA GLU A 315 22.11 21.94 16.51
C GLU A 315 20.86 21.42 17.24
N GLY A 316 20.63 21.84 18.49
CA GLY A 316 19.41 21.57 19.24
C GLY A 316 18.16 22.08 18.52
N ARG A 317 18.20 23.31 17.96
CA ARG A 317 17.09 23.87 17.18
C ARG A 317 16.83 23.07 15.91
N VAL A 318 17.88 22.71 15.18
CA VAL A 318 17.80 21.85 13.98
C VAL A 318 17.20 20.49 14.31
N ASN A 319 17.60 19.90 15.43
CA ASN A 319 17.08 18.61 15.89
C ASN A 319 15.58 18.69 16.23
N ILE A 320 15.14 19.76 16.89
CA ILE A 320 13.71 20.01 17.16
C ILE A 320 12.93 20.14 15.84
N ASN A 321 13.46 20.89 14.88
CA ASN A 321 12.82 21.06 13.56
C ASN A 321 12.71 19.74 12.80
N ARG A 322 13.76 18.90 12.83
CA ARG A 322 13.76 17.55 12.27
C ARG A 322 12.59 16.71 12.80
N HIS A 323 12.38 16.73 14.12
CA HIS A 323 11.29 15.97 14.76
C HIS A 323 9.91 16.52 14.39
N ARG A 324 9.74 17.85 14.35
CA ARG A 324 8.48 18.49 13.94
C ARG A 324 8.09 18.12 12.52
N LEU A 325 9.07 18.12 11.60
CA LEU A 325 8.85 17.70 10.22
C LEU A 325 8.51 16.20 10.15
N ALA A 326 9.21 15.34 10.90
CA ALA A 326 8.92 13.92 10.95
C ALA A 326 7.49 13.63 11.45
N GLN A 327 7.05 14.31 12.53
CA GLN A 327 5.69 14.18 13.05
C GLN A 327 4.63 14.57 12.02
N PHE A 328 4.83 15.69 11.30
CA PHE A 328 3.91 16.08 10.23
C PHE A 328 3.81 15.01 9.15
N TRP A 329 4.94 14.53 8.65
CA TRP A 329 4.99 13.55 7.58
C TRP A 329 4.42 12.19 7.99
N ASN A 330 4.71 11.73 9.20
CA ASN A 330 4.11 10.53 9.77
C ASN A 330 2.59 10.66 9.87
N SER A 331 2.08 11.84 10.25
CA SER A 331 0.63 12.12 10.26
C SER A 331 0.02 12.08 8.85
N VAL A 332 0.69 12.65 7.84
CA VAL A 332 0.24 12.58 6.44
C VAL A 332 0.16 11.13 5.96
N ILE A 333 1.19 10.31 6.22
CA ILE A 333 1.22 8.90 5.84
C ILE A 333 0.09 8.12 6.54
N HIS A 334 -0.10 8.34 7.84
CA HIS A 334 -1.19 7.72 8.58
C HIS A 334 -2.57 8.09 8.02
N MET A 335 -2.78 9.36 7.66
CA MET A 335 -4.03 9.80 7.03
C MET A 335 -4.24 9.15 5.66
N LEU A 336 -3.18 8.99 4.87
CA LEU A 336 -3.24 8.33 3.57
C LEU A 336 -3.65 6.86 3.72
N GLU A 337 -3.00 6.12 4.62
CA GLU A 337 -3.27 4.69 4.88
C GLU A 337 -4.64 4.45 5.50
N SER A 338 -5.15 5.46 6.21
CA SER A 338 -6.49 5.46 6.74
C SER A 338 -7.53 5.92 5.71
N ASN A 339 -7.22 5.99 4.41
CA ASN A 339 -8.12 6.48 3.34
C ASN A 339 -8.76 7.86 3.63
N LYS A 340 -8.13 8.69 4.47
CA LYS A 340 -8.61 10.03 4.81
C LYS A 340 -8.19 11.08 3.79
N LEU A 341 -7.53 10.68 2.71
CA LEU A 341 -6.96 11.51 1.65
C LEU A 341 -7.34 10.99 0.25
N PRO A 342 -7.42 11.85 -0.77
CA PRO A 342 -7.83 11.47 -2.14
C PRO A 342 -6.98 10.35 -2.75
N HIS A 343 -7.55 9.53 -3.66
CA HIS A 343 -6.88 8.35 -4.26
C HIS A 343 -5.55 8.65 -4.96
N ASP A 344 -5.44 9.82 -5.56
CA ASP A 344 -4.28 10.26 -6.31
C ASP A 344 -3.28 11.08 -5.47
N PHE A 345 -3.51 11.25 -4.16
CA PHE A 345 -2.73 12.15 -3.29
C PHE A 345 -1.21 11.91 -3.37
N ASP A 346 -0.80 10.65 -3.34
CA ASP A 346 0.59 10.17 -3.44
C ASP A 346 1.21 10.28 -4.84
N ARG A 347 0.40 10.62 -5.86
CA ARG A 347 0.84 10.89 -7.23
C ARG A 347 0.88 12.38 -7.56
N ARG A 348 0.25 13.23 -6.74
CA ARG A 348 0.22 14.68 -6.93
C ARG A 348 1.61 15.26 -6.74
N GLY A 349 2.14 15.91 -7.79
CA GLY A 349 3.49 16.46 -7.80
C GLY A 349 3.85 17.35 -6.60
N LYS A 350 2.89 18.10 -6.04
CA LYS A 350 3.08 18.88 -4.81
C LYS A 350 3.59 18.02 -3.63
N TRP A 351 2.94 16.89 -3.38
CA TRP A 351 3.26 16.04 -2.23
C TRP A 351 4.50 15.20 -2.47
N VAL A 352 4.62 14.64 -3.68
CA VAL A 352 5.80 13.87 -4.09
C VAL A 352 7.08 14.71 -4.05
N ASN A 353 7.04 15.95 -4.58
CA ASN A 353 8.20 16.84 -4.54
C ASN A 353 8.51 17.27 -3.10
N ALA A 354 7.50 17.67 -2.32
CA ALA A 354 7.72 18.15 -0.97
C ALA A 354 8.30 17.06 -0.05
N SER A 355 7.82 15.82 -0.15
CA SER A 355 8.34 14.70 0.63
C SER A 355 9.74 14.28 0.17
N HIS A 356 10.00 14.29 -1.15
CA HIS A 356 11.32 13.98 -1.69
C HIS A 356 12.38 15.00 -1.25
N PHE A 357 12.11 16.30 -1.35
CA PHE A 357 13.05 17.33 -0.87
C PHE A 357 13.23 17.29 0.65
N TYR A 358 12.17 16.97 1.41
CA TYR A 358 12.30 16.72 2.84
C TYR A 358 13.25 15.55 3.12
N LYS A 359 13.06 14.41 2.42
CA LYS A 359 13.89 13.21 2.56
C LYS A 359 15.37 13.53 2.28
N LEU A 360 15.68 14.12 1.13
CA LEU A 360 17.07 14.43 0.75
C LEU A 360 17.78 15.37 1.75
N LEU A 361 17.04 16.27 2.38
CA LEU A 361 17.60 17.22 3.34
C LEU A 361 17.75 16.62 4.74
N VAL A 362 16.74 15.88 5.21
CA VAL A 362 16.57 15.54 6.62
C VAL A 362 17.01 14.11 6.96
N GLU A 363 16.89 13.16 6.03
CA GLU A 363 17.33 11.77 6.28
C GLU A 363 18.84 11.69 6.64
N PRO A 364 19.75 12.48 6.04
CA PRO A 364 21.14 12.59 6.51
C PRO A 364 21.28 12.95 7.99
N LEU A 365 20.39 13.79 8.54
CA LEU A 365 20.42 14.15 9.96
C LEU A 365 19.88 13.04 10.86
N ASP A 366 18.90 12.27 10.40
CA ASP A 366 18.44 11.06 11.09
C ASP A 366 19.56 10.01 11.13
N ILE A 367 20.30 9.84 10.03
CA ILE A 367 21.48 8.97 9.94
C ILE A 367 22.56 9.45 10.91
N ALA A 368 22.88 10.75 10.89
CA ALA A 368 23.88 11.33 11.79
C ALA A 368 23.54 11.05 13.26
N ASP A 369 22.28 11.24 13.65
CA ASP A 369 21.79 10.95 14.99
C ASP A 369 21.89 9.46 15.35
N TYR A 370 21.51 8.57 14.43
CA TYR A 370 21.57 7.11 14.61
C TYR A 370 22.99 6.61 14.87
N TYR A 371 23.98 7.09 14.11
CA TYR A 371 25.36 6.68 14.30
C TYR A 371 26.02 7.39 15.48
N ARG A 372 25.69 8.66 15.74
CA ARG A 372 26.16 9.43 16.91
C ARG A 372 25.77 8.79 18.23
N THR A 373 24.54 8.29 18.32
CA THR A 373 24.00 7.67 19.54
C THR A 373 24.41 6.19 19.69
N GLY A 374 25.13 5.63 18.71
CA GLY A 374 25.62 4.25 18.80
C GLY A 374 24.58 3.18 18.47
N MET A 375 23.39 3.56 17.97
CA MET A 375 22.29 2.62 17.67
C MET A 375 22.68 1.51 16.69
N HIS A 376 23.62 1.79 15.78
CA HIS A 376 24.16 0.79 14.85
C HIS A 376 24.78 -0.43 15.55
N ARG A 377 25.31 -0.26 16.78
CA ARG A 377 25.90 -1.34 17.57
C ARG A 377 24.86 -2.18 18.30
N GLU A 378 23.71 -1.59 18.61
CA GLU A 378 22.61 -2.27 19.31
C GLU A 378 21.65 -2.97 18.35
N ARG A 379 21.30 -2.31 17.23
CA ARG A 379 20.26 -2.76 16.30
C ARG A 379 20.80 -3.22 14.94
N GLY A 380 22.05 -2.90 14.60
CA GLY A 380 22.62 -3.09 13.27
C GLY A 380 22.60 -1.82 12.42
N HIS A 381 23.18 -1.86 11.23
CA HIS A 381 23.34 -0.68 10.37
C HIS A 381 22.02 -0.03 9.94
N TYR A 382 22.08 1.28 9.65
CA TYR A 382 20.90 2.11 9.45
C TYR A 382 19.99 1.64 8.33
N ILE A 383 20.52 1.27 7.17
CA ILE A 383 19.72 0.95 5.98
C ILE A 383 18.74 -0.21 6.26
N GLU A 384 19.20 -1.22 6.98
CA GLU A 384 18.41 -2.42 7.28
C GLU A 384 17.61 -2.30 8.58
N HIS A 385 18.15 -1.63 9.61
CA HIS A 385 17.61 -1.73 10.98
C HIS A 385 17.23 -0.38 11.62
N GLY A 386 17.66 0.74 11.03
CA GLY A 386 17.45 2.08 11.56
C GLY A 386 16.58 2.98 10.69
N ARG A 387 16.35 2.61 9.43
CA ARG A 387 15.66 3.45 8.47
C ARG A 387 14.19 3.57 8.79
N GLU A 388 13.74 4.81 8.85
CA GLU A 388 12.37 5.13 9.22
C GLU A 388 11.43 4.94 8.03
N ARG A 389 10.31 4.26 8.27
CA ARG A 389 9.32 3.87 7.24
C ARG A 389 8.87 5.01 6.33
N ARG A 390 8.82 6.25 6.83
CA ARG A 390 8.46 7.43 6.02
C ARG A 390 9.33 7.59 4.78
N TYR A 391 10.63 7.27 4.87
CA TYR A 391 11.55 7.43 3.75
C TYR A 391 11.33 6.36 2.67
N GLU A 392 10.99 5.14 3.07
CA GLU A 392 10.60 4.07 2.14
C GLU A 392 9.32 4.42 1.38
N VAL A 393 8.34 5.01 2.06
CA VAL A 393 7.10 5.51 1.44
C VAL A 393 7.41 6.61 0.43
N PHE A 394 8.33 7.53 0.74
CA PHE A 394 8.72 8.60 -0.17
C PHE A 394 9.54 8.11 -1.36
N ASP A 395 10.37 7.08 -1.19
CA ASP A 395 11.04 6.39 -2.29
C ASP A 395 10.01 5.79 -3.25
N LYS A 396 8.95 5.17 -2.72
CA LYS A 396 7.85 4.64 -3.53
C LYS A 396 7.15 5.75 -4.33
N TRP A 397 6.75 6.84 -3.67
CA TRP A 397 6.09 7.97 -4.34
C TRP A 397 6.96 8.61 -5.43
N TRP A 398 8.28 8.68 -5.20
CA TRP A 398 9.22 9.25 -6.18
C TRP A 398 9.37 8.35 -7.41
N ARG A 399 9.56 7.03 -7.21
CA ARG A 399 9.68 6.05 -8.31
C ARG A 399 8.43 5.98 -9.18
N GLU A 400 7.24 6.08 -8.57
CA GLU A 400 5.96 6.06 -9.30
C GLU A 400 5.67 7.37 -10.04
N LYS A 401 6.42 8.45 -9.77
CA LYS A 401 6.31 9.70 -10.50
C LYS A 401 7.24 9.75 -11.72
N SER A 402 8.41 9.11 -11.65
CA SER A 402 9.43 9.17 -12.70
C SER A 402 8.99 8.43 -13.97
N VAL A 403 8.78 9.19 -15.04
CA VAL A 403 8.89 8.72 -16.44
C VAL A 403 10.34 8.27 -16.68
N PRO A 404 10.64 7.26 -17.52
CA PRO A 404 12.01 6.86 -17.83
C PRO A 404 12.88 8.10 -18.09
N GLU A 405 13.88 8.29 -17.23
CA GLU A 405 14.79 9.42 -17.33
C GLU A 405 15.55 9.33 -18.66
N GLU A 406 15.38 10.33 -19.52
CA GLU A 406 16.44 10.67 -20.46
C GLU A 406 17.68 10.98 -19.61
N GLU A 407 18.83 10.38 -19.96
CA GLU A 407 20.12 10.54 -19.27
C GLU A 407 20.63 12.00 -19.34
N ASN A 408 19.96 12.91 -18.65
CA ASN A 408 20.33 14.30 -18.56
C ASN A 408 21.42 14.45 -17.50
N LYS A 409 22.67 14.26 -17.93
CA LYS A 409 23.86 14.50 -17.11
C LYS A 409 23.83 15.94 -16.55
N ARG A 410 23.96 16.08 -15.23
CA ARG A 410 23.93 17.40 -14.58
C ARG A 410 25.15 18.24 -14.97
N SER A 411 24.93 19.54 -15.15
CA SER A 411 26.01 20.50 -15.39
C SER A 411 26.70 20.95 -14.11
N LYS A 412 26.00 20.95 -12.97
CA LYS A 412 26.49 21.35 -11.64
C LYS A 412 26.17 20.30 -10.58
N PHE A 413 26.95 20.29 -9.49
CA PHE A 413 26.66 19.49 -8.31
C PHE A 413 25.27 19.80 -7.75
N ALA A 414 24.60 18.76 -7.26
CA ALA A 414 23.30 18.87 -6.64
C ALA A 414 23.37 19.74 -5.38
N SER A 415 22.29 20.45 -5.06
CA SER A 415 22.19 21.18 -3.78
C SER A 415 22.03 20.22 -2.59
N LEU A 416 21.49 19.04 -2.83
CA LEU A 416 21.32 17.94 -1.87
C LEU A 416 21.74 16.65 -2.57
N THR A 417 22.43 15.76 -1.87
CA THR A 417 22.83 14.46 -2.43
C THR A 417 21.59 13.66 -2.85
N GLN A 418 21.56 13.12 -4.07
CA GLN A 418 20.36 12.47 -4.62
C GLN A 418 20.07 11.09 -4.00
N ASP A 419 21.09 10.40 -3.47
CA ASP A 419 20.89 9.27 -2.56
C ASP A 419 20.88 9.79 -1.11
N SER A 420 19.69 9.81 -0.49
CA SER A 420 19.53 10.26 0.89
C SER A 420 20.14 9.30 1.92
N CYS A 421 20.42 8.05 1.56
CA CYS A 421 21.12 7.07 2.39
C CYS A 421 22.64 7.09 2.19
N PHE A 422 23.18 8.00 1.36
CA PHE A 422 24.62 8.07 1.08
C PHE A 422 25.48 8.03 2.34
N TRP A 423 25.13 8.83 3.35
CA TRP A 423 25.88 8.90 4.60
C TRP A 423 25.83 7.60 5.41
N ALA A 424 24.74 6.83 5.36
CA ALA A 424 24.70 5.52 6.02
C ALA A 424 25.70 4.54 5.38
N ARG A 425 25.83 4.58 4.05
CA ARG A 425 26.82 3.79 3.31
C ARG A 425 28.25 4.21 3.65
N VAL A 426 28.50 5.50 3.87
CA VAL A 426 29.80 6.01 4.33
C VAL A 426 30.16 5.43 5.70
N GLU A 427 29.22 5.40 6.65
CA GLU A 427 29.48 4.84 7.98
C GLU A 427 29.74 3.33 7.94
N GLU A 428 29.00 2.58 7.12
CA GLU A 428 29.27 1.16 6.87
C GLU A 428 30.67 0.95 6.26
N ALA A 429 31.05 1.76 5.27
CA ALA A 429 32.35 1.68 4.62
C ALA A 429 33.52 2.02 5.55
N LYS A 430 33.31 2.93 6.52
CA LYS A 430 34.28 3.23 7.58
C LYS A 430 34.48 2.03 8.50
N GLU A 431 33.38 1.40 8.92
CA GLU A 431 33.46 0.20 9.75
C GLU A 431 34.12 -0.97 9.00
N TRP A 432 33.84 -1.16 7.71
CA TRP A 432 34.55 -2.15 6.90
C TRP A 432 36.05 -1.87 6.82
N LEU A 433 36.44 -0.60 6.69
CA LEU A 433 37.86 -0.21 6.65
C LEU A 433 38.57 -0.54 7.96
N ASP A 434 37.95 -0.26 9.11
CA ASP A 434 38.49 -0.60 10.42
C ASP A 434 38.53 -2.12 10.67
N ASN A 435 37.53 -2.86 10.19
CA ASN A 435 37.49 -4.31 10.25
C ASN A 435 38.59 -4.94 9.38
N VAL A 436 38.89 -4.40 8.19
CA VAL A 436 39.99 -4.90 7.34
C VAL A 436 41.35 -4.79 8.05
N ARG A 437 41.56 -3.73 8.83
CA ARG A 437 42.80 -3.52 9.60
C ARG A 437 42.99 -4.54 10.72
N SER A 438 41.90 -5.05 11.28
CA SER A 438 41.92 -5.97 12.44
C SER A 438 41.65 -7.44 12.10
N GLU A 439 40.99 -7.73 10.98
CA GLU A 439 40.60 -9.08 10.55
C GLU A 439 41.81 -9.92 10.13
N ARG A 440 41.95 -11.12 10.67
CA ARG A 440 43.06 -12.04 10.39
C ARG A 440 42.73 -13.07 9.32
N ASP A 441 41.45 -13.37 9.11
CA ASP A 441 40.99 -14.31 8.10
C ASP A 441 41.10 -13.70 6.69
N ALA A 442 41.92 -14.31 5.83
CA ALA A 442 42.16 -13.85 4.47
C ALA A 442 40.88 -13.81 3.61
N THR A 443 39.95 -14.75 3.81
CA THR A 443 38.72 -14.85 3.02
C THR A 443 37.74 -13.73 3.39
N LYS A 444 37.53 -13.49 4.69
CA LYS A 444 36.72 -12.37 5.18
C LYS A 444 37.33 -11.02 4.82
N ARG A 445 38.66 -10.91 4.91
CA ARG A 445 39.39 -9.71 4.50
C ARG A 445 39.16 -9.42 3.01
N GLN A 446 39.24 -10.43 2.14
CA GLN A 446 38.96 -10.27 0.71
C GLN A 446 37.50 -9.85 0.44
N GLN A 447 36.53 -10.43 1.17
CA GLN A 447 35.12 -10.03 1.06
C GLN A 447 34.90 -8.56 1.46
N LEU A 448 35.53 -8.12 2.54
CA LEU A 448 35.46 -6.72 2.97
C LEU A 448 36.11 -5.78 1.94
N TRP A 449 37.28 -6.13 1.41
CA TRP A 449 37.93 -5.39 0.33
C TRP A 449 36.99 -5.18 -0.87
N HIS A 450 36.32 -6.25 -1.32
CA HIS A 450 35.35 -6.16 -2.42
C HIS A 450 34.16 -5.24 -2.09
N LYS A 451 33.66 -5.24 -0.85
CA LYS A 451 32.60 -4.31 -0.42
C LYS A 451 33.06 -2.85 -0.47
N ILE A 452 34.28 -2.57 0.00
CA ILE A 452 34.88 -1.22 0.01
C ILE A 452 35.12 -0.74 -1.44
N ASP A 453 35.65 -1.59 -2.33
CA ASP A 453 35.82 -1.27 -3.75
C ASP A 453 34.49 -0.96 -4.45
N ASN A 454 33.44 -1.76 -4.17
CA ASN A 454 32.10 -1.50 -4.72
C ASN A 454 31.53 -0.18 -4.23
N PHE A 455 31.72 0.16 -2.96
CA PHE A 455 31.31 1.45 -2.43
C PHE A 455 32.09 2.62 -3.06
N GLU A 456 33.40 2.48 -3.27
CA GLU A 456 34.21 3.48 -3.97
C GLU A 456 33.69 3.70 -5.41
N ALA A 457 33.43 2.62 -6.15
CA ALA A 457 32.91 2.68 -7.51
C ALA A 457 31.54 3.40 -7.55
N TYR A 458 30.64 3.04 -6.64
CA TYR A 458 29.35 3.71 -6.45
C TYR A 458 29.52 5.21 -6.16
N ALA A 459 30.37 5.58 -5.20
CA ALA A 459 30.57 6.98 -4.83
C ALA A 459 31.17 7.79 -5.99
N ARG A 460 32.14 7.21 -6.73
CA ARG A 460 32.72 7.84 -7.93
C ARG A 460 31.67 8.06 -9.01
N GLN A 461 30.76 7.11 -9.23
CA GLN A 461 29.67 7.27 -10.18
C GLN A 461 28.75 8.45 -9.81
N LEU A 462 28.32 8.54 -8.55
CA LEU A 462 27.51 9.65 -8.06
C LEU A 462 28.21 11.01 -8.22
N ILE A 463 29.52 11.07 -7.94
CA ILE A 463 30.33 12.28 -8.11
C ILE A 463 30.44 12.66 -9.59
N ASN A 464 30.73 11.70 -10.48
CA ASN A 464 30.84 11.92 -11.91
C ASN A 464 29.52 12.42 -12.51
N ASN A 465 28.40 11.91 -12.03
CA ASN A 465 27.05 12.37 -12.40
C ASN A 465 26.67 13.72 -11.76
N LYS A 466 27.51 14.24 -10.85
CA LYS A 466 27.27 15.47 -10.06
C LYS A 466 25.98 15.39 -9.22
N GLU A 467 25.67 14.19 -8.74
CA GLU A 467 24.49 13.90 -7.89
C GLU A 467 24.77 14.11 -6.40
N VAL A 468 26.02 14.32 -6.01
CA VAL A 468 26.41 14.66 -4.64
C VAL A 468 26.30 16.16 -4.38
N SER A 469 26.09 16.51 -3.12
CA SER A 469 26.15 17.89 -2.62
C SER A 469 27.57 18.27 -2.16
N LYS A 470 27.81 19.58 -2.00
CA LYS A 470 29.12 20.16 -1.65
C LYS A 470 29.68 19.62 -0.33
N ASP A 471 28.83 19.35 0.65
CA ASP A 471 29.21 18.81 1.96
C ASP A 471 29.90 17.44 1.86
N VAL A 472 29.51 16.60 0.90
CA VAL A 472 30.18 15.32 0.66
C VAL A 472 31.64 15.54 0.26
N LEU A 473 31.88 16.56 -0.58
CA LEU A 473 33.21 16.90 -1.12
C LEU A 473 34.01 17.84 -0.22
N ALA A 474 33.46 18.25 0.93
CA ALA A 474 34.16 19.13 1.86
C ALA A 474 35.40 18.43 2.42
N LYS A 475 36.50 19.18 2.61
CA LYS A 475 37.82 18.60 2.91
C LYS A 475 37.81 17.74 4.18
N ASN A 476 37.10 18.19 5.22
CA ASN A 476 37.06 17.51 6.51
C ASN A 476 35.80 16.66 6.70
N SER A 477 35.04 16.41 5.62
CA SER A 477 33.86 15.54 5.68
C SER A 477 34.26 14.09 6.00
N SER A 478 33.36 13.33 6.63
CA SER A 478 33.59 11.91 6.91
C SER A 478 33.90 11.10 5.64
N PHE A 479 33.34 11.48 4.49
CA PHE A 479 33.60 10.83 3.21
C PHE A 479 35.00 11.15 2.67
N SER A 480 35.41 12.43 2.69
CA SER A 480 36.74 12.84 2.22
C SER A 480 37.85 12.18 3.04
N ARG A 481 37.69 12.14 4.37
CA ARG A 481 38.62 11.45 5.27
C ARG A 481 38.69 9.95 4.98
N TRP A 482 37.54 9.30 4.81
CA TRP A 482 37.50 7.89 4.43
C TRP A 482 38.21 7.63 3.09
N MET A 483 38.03 8.49 2.09
CA MET A 483 38.72 8.39 0.80
C MET A 483 40.24 8.53 0.93
N GLU A 484 40.73 9.38 1.83
CA GLU A 484 42.16 9.53 2.10
C GLU A 484 42.73 8.27 2.77
N GLU A 485 42.10 7.80 3.83
CA GLU A 485 42.52 6.58 4.54
C GLU A 485 42.49 5.34 3.63
N TRP A 486 41.49 5.24 2.77
CA TRP A 486 41.38 4.15 1.81
C TRP A 486 42.49 4.18 0.75
N LYS A 487 42.82 5.37 0.22
CA LYS A 487 43.95 5.55 -0.71
C LYS A 487 45.27 5.17 -0.07
N GLU A 488 45.49 5.58 1.18
CA GLU A 488 46.68 5.21 1.94
C GLU A 488 46.78 3.69 2.08
N MET A 489 45.70 3.03 2.46
CA MET A 489 45.67 1.56 2.60
C MET A 489 45.93 0.84 1.27
N LYS A 490 45.35 1.32 0.16
CA LYS A 490 45.63 0.80 -1.19
C LYS A 490 47.11 0.93 -1.56
N SER A 491 47.72 2.08 -1.26
CA SER A 491 49.15 2.30 -1.53
C SER A 491 50.02 1.35 -0.71
N GLN A 492 49.71 1.15 0.57
CA GLN A 492 50.47 0.22 1.42
C GLN A 492 50.40 -1.23 0.92
N VAL A 493 49.23 -1.69 0.46
CA VAL A 493 49.09 -3.05 -0.13
C VAL A 493 49.84 -3.19 -1.45
N GLN A 494 49.82 -2.16 -2.30
CA GLN A 494 50.61 -2.15 -3.55
C GLN A 494 52.12 -2.15 -3.27
N GLN A 495 52.57 -1.48 -2.20
CA GLN A 495 53.97 -1.48 -1.77
C GLN A 495 54.40 -2.79 -1.09
N ILE A 496 53.47 -3.55 -0.50
CA ILE A 496 53.71 -4.90 0.06
C ILE A 496 53.71 -5.98 -1.04
N THR A 497 53.30 -5.63 -2.26
CA THR A 497 53.38 -6.52 -3.43
C THR A 497 54.62 -6.25 -4.32
N PRO A 498 55.86 -6.49 -3.85
CA PRO A 498 56.97 -6.84 -4.74
C PRO A 498 57.41 -8.29 -4.48
N LEU A 499 57.62 -9.03 -5.58
CA LEU A 499 58.08 -10.43 -5.68
C LEU A 499 57.01 -11.54 -5.57
N PHE A 500 56.18 -11.63 -6.60
CA PHE A 500 56.06 -12.92 -7.28
C PHE A 500 56.69 -12.76 -8.67
N PRO A 501 57.67 -13.59 -9.07
CA PRO A 501 58.16 -13.59 -10.45
C PRO A 501 56.98 -13.91 -11.35
N GLY A 502 56.79 -13.11 -12.40
CA GLY A 502 55.84 -13.44 -13.46
C GLY A 502 56.18 -14.83 -13.99
N PHE A 503 55.17 -15.71 -14.03
CA PHE A 503 55.24 -16.90 -14.87
C PHE A 503 55.23 -16.42 -16.32
N VAL A 504 56.42 -16.29 -16.90
CA VAL A 504 56.62 -16.18 -18.35
C VAL A 504 57.03 -17.57 -18.84
N ASP A 505 56.18 -18.10 -19.71
CA ASP A 505 56.36 -19.23 -20.61
C ASP A 505 56.96 -20.53 -20.06
N GLY A 506 56.05 -21.50 -19.87
CA GLY A 506 56.40 -22.89 -19.71
C GLY A 506 57.21 -23.41 -20.90
N LYS A 507 58.48 -23.74 -20.65
CA LYS A 507 59.15 -24.92 -21.22
C LYS A 507 60.41 -25.27 -20.44
N VAL A 508 60.53 -26.56 -20.13
CA VAL A 508 61.63 -27.26 -19.44
C VAL A 508 62.69 -27.66 -20.46
N VAL A 509 64.00 -27.53 -20.15
CA VAL A 509 65.08 -28.51 -20.47
C VAL A 509 66.34 -28.22 -19.62
N PRO A 510 67.26 -29.20 -19.48
CA PRO A 510 67.59 -29.93 -18.25
C PRO A 510 68.43 -29.18 -17.21
#